data_AF-F9QDQ2-F1
#
_entry.id   AF-F9QDQ2-F1
#
_cell.length_a   1.000
_cell.length_b   1.000
_cell.length_c   1.000
_cell.angle_alpha   90.00
_cell.angle_beta   90.00
_cell.angle_gamma   90.00
#
_symmetry.space_group_name_H-M   'P 1'
#
loop_
_entity.id
_entity.type
_entity.pdbx_description
1 polymer ?
#
loop_
_entity_poly.entity_id
_entity_poly.type
_entity_poly.pdbx_seq_one_letter_code
_entity_poly.pdbx_strand_id
1 'polypeptide(L)' 'MVINYNEIQKLLRSRTDLHARLDLIPYDGTPKIKDRGVGKYLYVRKCVAGKLTSTYVRVYTEELYNLLLRNTR' A
#
# COMPACT_ATOMS: atom_id res chain seq x y z
N MET A 1 26.99 26.33 -1.35
CA MET A 1 26.38 25.08 -1.83
C MET A 1 25.29 25.46 -2.81
N VAL A 2 25.47 25.23 -4.11
CA VAL A 2 24.47 25.61 -5.12
C VAL A 2 23.40 24.54 -5.13
N ILE A 3 22.19 24.89 -4.72
CA ILE A 3 21.04 24.00 -4.76
C ILE A 3 20.63 23.87 -6.23
N ASN A 4 20.78 22.67 -6.80
CA ASN A 4 20.41 22.39 -8.18
C ASN A 4 18.89 22.20 -8.29
N TYR A 5 18.13 23.29 -8.37
CA TYR A 5 16.67 23.29 -8.39
C TYR A 5 16.07 22.41 -9.51
N ASN A 6 16.73 22.34 -10.67
CA ASN A 6 16.29 21.50 -11.79
C ASN A 6 16.31 20.01 -11.45
N GLU A 7 17.31 19.56 -10.70
CA GLU A 7 17.46 18.18 -10.28
C GLU A 7 16.41 17.81 -9.23
N ILE A 8 16.15 18.72 -8.29
CA ILE A 8 15.08 18.56 -7.29
C ILE A 8 13.71 18.42 -7.98
N GLN A 9 13.40 19.29 -8.94
CA GLN A 9 12.13 19.21 -9.69
C GLN A 9 12.01 17.90 -10.47
N LYS A 10 13.10 17.42 -11.08
CA LYS A 10 13.12 16.14 -11.79
C LYS A 10 12.83 14.98 -10.85
N LEU A 11 13.48 14.96 -9.68
CA LEU A 11 13.27 13.92 -8.67
C LEU A 11 11.84 13.92 -8.12
N LEU A 12 11.26 15.11 -7.88
CA LEU A 12 9.86 15.23 -7.44
C LEU A 12 8.88 14.64 -8.46
N ARG A 13 9.07 14.93 -9.75
CA ARG A 13 8.25 14.36 -10.82
C ARG A 13 8.40 12.84 -10.91
N SER A 14 9.63 12.33 -10.91
CA SER A 14 9.87 10.88 -10.94
C SER A 14 9.26 10.18 -9.73
N ARG A 15 9.31 10.80 -8.54
CA ARG A 15 8.65 10.27 -7.34
C ARG A 15 7.13 10.19 -7.53
N THR A 16 6.48 11.25 -8.02
CA THR A 16 5.03 11.24 -8.25
C THR A 16 4.63 10.20 -9.31
N ASP A 17 5.40 10.06 -10.38
CA ASP A 17 5.14 9.06 -11.43
C ASP A 17 5.25 7.63 -10.89
N LEU A 18 6.26 7.36 -10.05
CA LEU A 18 6.43 6.04 -9.41
C LEU A 18 5.31 5.73 -8.42
N HIS A 19 4.88 6.71 -7.61
CA HIS A 19 3.75 6.52 -6.70
C HIS A 19 2.46 6.23 -7.47
N ALA A 20 2.17 6.98 -8.54
CA ALA A 20 0.98 6.73 -9.37
C ALA A 20 0.98 5.32 -9.97
N ARG A 21 2.15 4.81 -10.39
CA ARG A 21 2.29 3.43 -10.88
C ARG A 21 2.08 2.41 -9.78
N LEU A 22 2.65 2.61 -8.61
CA LEU A 22 2.46 1.71 -7.46
C LEU A 22 0.98 1.65 -7.04
N ASP A 23 0.30 2.79 -7.06
CA ASP A 23 -1.12 2.88 -6.72
C ASP A 23 -2.02 2.16 -7.73
N LEU A 24 -1.56 1.96 -8.97
CA LEU A 24 -2.29 1.19 -10.00
C LEU A 24 -2.02 -0.32 -9.93
N ILE A 25 -1.01 -0.76 -9.18
CA ILE A 25 -0.71 -2.20 -9.07
C ILE A 25 -1.81 -2.85 -8.23
N PRO A 26 -2.58 -3.80 -8.79
CA PRO A 26 -3.64 -4.47 -8.05
C PRO A 26 -3.04 -5.30 -6.92
N TYR A 27 -3.66 -5.23 -5.75
CA TYR A 27 -3.27 -6.07 -4.62
C TYR A 27 -3.98 -7.41 -4.72
N ASP A 28 -3.19 -8.48 -4.60
CA ASP A 28 -3.69 -9.84 -4.64
C ASP A 28 -4.22 -10.24 -3.24
N GLY A 29 -5.54 -10.16 -3.07
CA GLY A 29 -6.27 -10.56 -1.88
C GLY A 29 -7.14 -9.46 -1.27
N THR A 30 -8.01 -9.85 -0.35
CA THR A 30 -8.96 -8.94 0.31
C THR A 30 -8.35 -8.32 1.58
N PRO A 31 -8.35 -6.99 1.74
CA PRO A 31 -7.91 -6.36 2.98
C PRO A 31 -8.84 -6.70 4.14
N LYS A 32 -8.24 -7.03 5.27
CA LYS A 32 -8.93 -7.34 6.53
C LYS A 32 -8.27 -6.58 7.67
N ILE A 33 -9.10 -5.93 8.47
CA ILE A 33 -8.69 -5.32 9.72
C ILE A 33 -8.70 -6.41 10.78
N LYS A 34 -7.61 -6.52 11.55
CA LYS A 34 -7.51 -7.38 12.72
C LYS A 34 -7.15 -6.55 13.94
N ASP A 35 -7.96 -6.68 14.97
CA ASP A 35 -7.70 -6.03 16.25
C ASP A 35 -6.82 -6.96 17.08
N ARG A 36 -5.66 -6.44 17.50
CA ARG A 36 -4.78 -7.11 18.46
C ARG A 36 -4.60 -6.19 19.66
N GLY A 37 -5.53 -6.25 20.61
CA GLY A 37 -5.50 -5.59 21.91
C GLY A 37 -5.20 -4.08 21.88
N VAL A 38 -3.91 -3.75 21.71
CA VAL A 38 -3.35 -2.39 21.70
C VAL A 38 -3.59 -1.65 20.36
N GLY A 39 -3.93 -2.34 19.27
CA GLY A 39 -4.11 -1.66 17.99
C GLY A 39 -4.83 -2.45 16.90
N LYS A 40 -5.21 -1.71 15.86
CA LYS A 40 -5.78 -2.24 14.62
C LYS A 40 -4.67 -2.43 13.60
N TYR A 41 -4.66 -3.58 12.94
CA TYR A 41 -3.64 -3.94 11.97
C TYR A 41 -4.28 -4.42 10.69
N LEU A 42 -3.65 -4.08 9.57
CA LEU A 42 -4.11 -4.40 8.24
C LEU A 42 -3.43 -5.66 7.72
N TYR A 43 -4.26 -6.59 7.26
CA TYR A 43 -3.83 -7.84 6.66
C TYR A 43 -4.44 -7.97 5.27
N VAL A 44 -3.74 -8.64 4.36
CA VAL A 44 -4.29 -9.05 3.06
C VAL A 44 -4.52 -10.54 3.10
N ARG A 45 -5.75 -10.97 2.76
CA ARG A 45 -6.17 -12.36 2.81
C ARG A 45 -6.38 -12.90 1.41
N LYS A 46 -5.70 -14.00 1.07
CA LYS A 46 -5.87 -14.68 -0.22
C LYS A 46 -5.80 -16.20 -0.06
N CYS A 47 -6.35 -16.92 -1.03
CA CYS A 47 -6.22 -18.36 -1.12
C CYS A 47 -4.97 -18.71 -1.92
N VAL A 48 -4.03 -19.44 -1.32
CA VAL A 48 -2.84 -19.96 -2.01
C VAL A 48 -2.81 -21.46 -1.82
N ALA A 49 -2.80 -22.21 -2.92
CA ALA A 49 -2.77 -23.69 -2.91
C ALA A 49 -3.83 -24.31 -1.99
N GLY A 50 -5.07 -23.80 -2.03
CA GLY A 50 -6.19 -24.29 -1.22
C GLY A 50 -6.17 -23.86 0.25
N LYS A 51 -5.18 -23.08 0.69
CA LYS A 51 -5.10 -22.57 2.08
C LYS A 51 -5.35 -21.06 2.12
N LEU A 52 -6.19 -20.64 3.07
CA LEU A 52 -6.46 -19.23 3.35
C LEU A 52 -5.29 -18.64 4.14
N THR A 53 -4.46 -17.85 3.47
CA THR A 53 -3.33 -17.15 4.07
C THR A 53 -3.69 -15.69 4.35
N SER A 54 -3.18 -15.14 5.45
CA SER A 54 -3.33 -13.73 5.79
C SER A 54 -1.96 -13.12 6.03
N THR A 55 -1.52 -12.26 5.13
CA THR A 55 -0.21 -11.60 5.20
C THR A 55 -0.37 -10.25 5.89
N TYR A 56 0.52 -9.96 6.84
CA TYR A 56 0.57 -8.67 7.51
C TYR A 56 1.07 -7.58 6.55
N VAL A 57 0.40 -6.42 6.55
CA VAL A 57 0.80 -5.26 5.73
C VAL A 57 1.40 -4.17 6.61
N ARG A 58 0.58 -3.57 7.49
CA ARG A 58 0.95 -2.43 8.34
C ARG A 58 -0.10 -2.20 9.44
N VAL A 59 0.19 -1.31 10.38
CA VAL A 59 -0.80 -0.68 11.26
C VAL A 59 -1.94 -0.11 10.42
N TYR A 60 -3.17 -0.21 10.92
CA TYR A 60 -4.35 0.32 10.24
C TYR A 60 -4.27 1.85 10.12
N THR A 61 -4.42 2.30 8.88
CA THR A 61 -4.71 3.70 8.53
C THR A 61 -5.86 3.68 7.54
N GLU A 62 -6.77 4.63 7.67
CA GLU A 62 -7.96 4.73 6.81
C GLU A 62 -7.58 4.92 5.34
N GLU A 63 -6.56 5.74 5.06
CA GLU A 63 -6.02 5.96 3.72
C GLU A 63 -5.54 4.66 3.06
N LEU A 64 -4.76 3.86 3.80
CA LEU A 64 -4.22 2.61 3.29
C LEU A 64 -5.32 1.56 3.07
N TYR A 65 -6.28 1.49 3.98
CA TYR A 65 -7.42 0.59 3.84
C TYR A 65 -8.24 0.93 2.58
N ASN A 66 -8.54 2.21 2.37
CA ASN A 66 -9.29 2.68 1.21
C ASN A 66 -8.52 2.47 -0.11
N LEU A 67 -7.21 2.67 -0.11
CA LEU A 67 -6.35 2.38 -1.27
C LEU A 67 -6.39 0.90 -1.61
N LEU A 68 -6.19 0.02 -0.63
CA LEU A 68 -6.25 -1.43 -0.85
C LEU A 68 -7.63 -1.86 -1.37
N LEU A 69 -8.71 -1.30 -0.82
CA LEU A 69 -10.08 -1.61 -1.24
C LEU A 69 -10.38 -1.14 -2.68
N ARG A 70 -9.82 -0.01 -3.11
CA ARG A 70 -9.94 0.48 -4.50
C ARG A 70 -9.18 -0.41 -5.49
N ASN A 71 -8.10 -1.03 -5.04
CA ASN A 71 -7.18 -1.80 -5.88
C ASN A 71 -7.35 -3.31 -5.76
N THR A 72 -8.32 -3.79 -4.99
CA THR A 72 -8.65 -5.22 -4.93
C THR A 72 -9.37 -5.65 -6.20
N ARG A 73 -8.88 -6.73 -6.82
CA ARG A 73 -9.55 -7.41 -7.93
C ARG A 73 -10.56 -8.43 -7.45
#